data_AF-A0A939VF22-F1
#
_entry.id   AF-A0A939VF22-F1
#
_cell.length_a   1.000
_cell.length_b   1.000
_cell.length_c   1.000
_cell.angle_alpha   90.00
_cell.angle_beta   90.00
_cell.angle_gamma   90.00
#
_symmetry.space_group_name_H-M   'P 1'
#
loop_
_entity.id
_entity.type
_entity.pdbx_description
1 polymer ?
#
loop_
_entity_poly.entity_id
_entity_poly.type
_entity_poly.pdbx_seq_one_letter_code
_entity_poly.pdbx_strand_id
1 'polypeptide(L)'
;MTIESFIGIISGVITIGLAVPVIYGYVKKQPMTELMNQLVDKKMTNEQHRKTLRKMNRRLVKYRIKNDYIQEFVLNDRGKETVFMDICESNDIEPTEEICKKFLNADLKKFRADYYAKRKQNASSTESISFYVKSSSSLSLVGGEQTVYMSELLMSMYPETCKNLIAILEKHNVNYSFIKGTKDIWCRDYMPVQTKSGKFIQFKYDPSYLKGKKEWEESRTDVQEVCKLNNIEAHFSNINIDGGNVLICDGRAILSDRIFSENPDYEKDSLINELSKLLECEIIIIPAQNGDYTGHADGMVRFVNRNTILGNRLADEYNYWQKGMQKVLDEYNLTYIDVPFLTDMKDRKHPESAIGIYVNYLEVNNLIVVPVFGRDEDKQSVDIIQKAFPDRIIETINYNDVAQEGGLLNCTTWVVNNK
;
A
#
# COMPACT_ATOMS: atom_id res chain seq x y z
N MET A 1 -34.68 45.55 25.76
CA MET A 1 -34.80 44.25 26.45
C MET A 1 -33.58 44.13 27.35
N THR A 2 -33.76 44.33 28.65
CA THR A 2 -32.69 44.45 29.65
C THR A 2 -32.61 43.19 30.52
N ILE A 3 -31.38 42.71 30.71
CA ILE A 3 -30.74 42.15 31.93
C ILE A 3 -31.68 41.51 32.98
N GLU A 4 -31.55 40.20 33.25
CA GLU A 4 -31.02 39.62 34.52
C GLU A 4 -31.29 38.10 34.66
N SER A 5 -30.31 37.41 35.26
CA SER A 5 -30.28 36.01 35.71
C SER A 5 -31.14 35.75 36.96
N PHE A 6 -31.63 34.52 37.20
CA PHE A 6 -31.55 33.88 38.54
C PHE A 6 -31.85 32.36 38.52
N ILE A 7 -31.25 31.71 39.53
CA ILE A 7 -31.03 30.29 39.78
C ILE A 7 -32.21 29.59 40.49
N GLY A 8 -32.47 28.32 40.14
CA GLY A 8 -32.55 27.20 41.10
C GLY A 8 -33.89 26.77 41.69
N ILE A 9 -34.25 25.49 41.46
CA ILE A 9 -34.79 24.60 42.50
C ILE A 9 -34.05 23.27 42.44
N ILE A 10 -33.40 22.94 43.56
CA ILE A 10 -32.78 21.65 43.90
C ILE A 10 -33.83 20.81 44.64
N SER A 11 -33.95 19.51 44.33
CA SER A 11 -34.00 18.44 45.36
C SER A 11 -34.05 17.06 44.72
N GLY A 12 -33.05 16.24 45.03
CA GLY A 12 -32.99 14.82 44.66
C GLY A 12 -31.58 14.22 44.71
N VAL A 13 -30.86 14.42 45.81
CA VAL A 13 -29.56 13.77 46.08
C VAL A 13 -29.81 12.33 46.57
N ILE A 14 -29.32 11.34 45.83
CA ILE A 14 -28.71 10.14 46.43
C ILE A 14 -27.37 9.91 45.72
N THR A 15 -26.31 10.16 46.47
CA THR A 15 -24.92 9.86 46.14
C THR A 15 -24.63 8.41 46.55
N ILE A 16 -24.41 7.50 45.59
CA ILE A 16 -23.50 6.36 45.77
C ILE A 16 -22.77 6.18 44.44
N GLY A 17 -21.46 6.40 44.48
CA GLY A 17 -20.59 6.18 43.34
C GLY A 17 -20.52 4.70 42.99
N LEU A 18 -20.68 4.39 41.71
CA LEU A 18 -20.07 3.25 41.04
C LEU A 18 -19.91 3.65 39.57
N ALA A 19 -18.73 3.36 39.03
CA ALA A 19 -18.40 3.49 37.63
C ALA A 19 -19.54 3.02 36.74
N VAL A 20 -19.97 3.83 35.78
CA VAL A 20 -20.71 3.32 34.63
C VAL A 20 -19.66 2.64 33.74
N PRO A 21 -19.59 1.30 33.67
CA PRO A 21 -18.86 0.70 32.58
C PRO A 21 -19.65 1.07 31.33
N VAL A 22 -19.00 1.78 30.42
CA VAL A 22 -19.37 1.81 29.02
C VAL A 22 -19.56 0.34 28.62
N ILE A 23 -20.82 -0.09 28.48
CA ILE A 23 -21.16 -1.40 27.91
C ILE A 23 -20.89 -1.27 26.41
N TYR A 24 -19.61 -1.25 26.06
CA TYR A 24 -19.13 -1.74 24.79
C TYR A 24 -19.39 -3.24 24.84
N GLY A 25 -20.49 -3.67 24.22
CA GLY A 25 -20.73 -5.09 24.00
C GLY A 25 -19.57 -5.65 23.18
N TYR A 26 -18.60 -6.27 23.85
CA TYR A 26 -17.74 -7.30 23.28
C TYR A 26 -18.68 -8.41 22.78
N VAL A 27 -19.20 -8.28 21.56
CA VAL A 27 -19.74 -9.42 20.85
C VAL A 27 -18.54 -10.30 20.55
N LYS A 28 -18.33 -11.30 21.41
CA LYS A 28 -17.35 -12.37 21.22
C LYS A 28 -17.57 -12.90 19.79
N LYS A 29 -16.67 -12.57 18.86
CA LYS A 29 -16.79 -13.00 17.46
C LYS A 29 -16.89 -14.53 17.48
N GLN A 30 -17.94 -15.11 16.89
CA GLN A 30 -18.14 -16.56 16.81
C GLN A 30 -16.84 -17.26 16.39
N PRO A 31 -16.37 -18.35 17.01
CA PRO A 31 -15.17 -19.04 16.56
C PRO A 31 -15.28 -19.54 15.10
N MET A 32 -14.15 -19.70 14.42
CA MET A 32 -14.14 -20.21 13.03
C MET A 32 -14.73 -21.63 12.94
N THR A 33 -14.56 -22.45 13.98
CA THR A 33 -15.21 -23.77 14.12
C THR A 33 -16.74 -23.69 14.14
N GLU A 34 -17.31 -22.64 14.73
CA GLU A 34 -18.76 -22.43 14.76
C GLU A 34 -19.29 -21.99 13.39
N LEU A 35 -18.54 -21.14 12.68
CA LEU A 35 -18.87 -20.82 11.28
C LEU A 35 -18.77 -22.04 10.38
N MET A 36 -17.80 -22.94 10.62
CA MET A 36 -17.73 -24.23 9.91
C MET A 36 -18.91 -25.14 10.22
N ASN A 37 -19.44 -25.14 11.44
CA ASN A 37 -20.69 -25.84 11.76
C ASN A 37 -21.87 -25.26 10.99
N GLN A 38 -21.99 -23.92 10.95
CA GLN A 38 -23.05 -23.25 10.18
C GLN A 38 -22.92 -23.53 8.68
N LEU A 39 -21.69 -23.56 8.16
CA LEU A 39 -21.45 -23.78 6.73
C LEU A 39 -21.96 -25.14 6.25
N VAL A 40 -21.94 -26.16 7.12
CA VAL A 40 -22.41 -27.51 6.80
C VAL A 40 -23.81 -27.83 7.34
N ASP A 41 -24.55 -26.83 7.79
CA ASP A 41 -25.94 -27.02 8.20
C ASP A 41 -26.83 -27.21 6.96
N LYS A 42 -27.39 -28.42 6.82
CA LYS A 42 -28.29 -28.79 5.71
C LYS A 42 -29.62 -28.02 5.72
N LYS A 43 -29.96 -27.34 6.81
CA LYS A 43 -31.18 -26.52 6.91
C LYS A 43 -31.01 -25.13 6.29
N MET A 44 -29.78 -24.70 6.01
CA MET A 44 -29.50 -23.39 5.41
C MET A 44 -29.65 -23.43 3.89
N THR A 45 -30.12 -22.31 3.34
CA THR A 45 -30.17 -22.07 1.89
C THR A 45 -28.77 -21.81 1.33
N ASN A 46 -28.59 -21.99 0.02
CA ASN A 46 -27.33 -21.69 -0.66
C ASN A 46 -26.87 -20.25 -0.37
N GLU A 47 -27.77 -19.26 -0.42
CA GLU A 47 -27.40 -17.87 -0.11
C GLU A 47 -26.87 -17.69 1.32
N GLN A 48 -27.46 -18.40 2.29
CA GLN A 48 -27.00 -18.38 3.67
C GLN A 48 -25.63 -19.06 3.83
N HIS A 49 -25.36 -20.17 3.12
CA HIS A 49 -24.02 -20.76 3.08
C HIS A 49 -22.98 -19.80 2.50
N ARG A 50 -23.31 -19.12 1.40
CA ARG A 50 -22.44 -18.09 0.79
C ARG A 50 -22.19 -16.93 1.75
N LYS A 51 -23.21 -16.50 2.50
CA LYS A 51 -23.07 -15.49 3.55
C LYS A 51 -22.13 -15.95 4.66
N THR A 52 -22.21 -17.22 5.07
CA THR A 52 -21.29 -17.82 6.04
C THR A 52 -19.86 -17.88 5.49
N LEU A 53 -19.66 -18.30 4.24
CA LEU A 53 -18.34 -18.24 3.59
C LEU A 53 -17.79 -16.82 3.53
N ARG A 54 -18.59 -15.81 3.19
CA ARG A 54 -18.16 -14.40 3.24
C ARG A 54 -17.76 -13.96 4.64
N LYS A 55 -18.47 -14.41 5.68
CA LYS A 55 -18.09 -14.14 7.09
C LYS A 55 -16.78 -14.84 7.47
N MET A 56 -16.56 -16.06 7.00
CA MET A 56 -15.31 -16.80 7.21
C MET A 56 -14.15 -16.13 6.48
N ASN A 57 -14.36 -15.74 5.22
CA ASN A 57 -13.37 -15.10 4.36
C ASN A 57 -12.87 -13.79 4.98
N ARG A 58 -13.76 -12.96 5.54
CA ARG A 58 -13.42 -11.73 6.29
C ARG A 58 -12.56 -11.95 7.54
N ARG A 59 -12.38 -13.20 8.00
CA ARG A 59 -11.62 -13.56 9.21
C ARG A 59 -10.35 -14.35 8.89
N LEU A 60 -10.13 -14.65 7.62
CA LEU A 60 -8.87 -15.15 7.12
C LEU A 60 -8.01 -13.95 6.76
N VAL A 61 -6.82 -13.87 7.35
CA VAL A 61 -5.91 -12.74 7.17
C VAL A 61 -4.85 -13.08 6.11
N LYS A 62 -4.23 -14.27 6.23
CA LYS A 62 -3.19 -14.76 5.32
C LYS A 62 -3.74 -15.48 4.07
N TYR A 63 -5.01 -15.87 4.10
CA TYR A 63 -5.62 -16.73 3.09
C TYR A 63 -6.94 -16.13 2.63
N ARG A 64 -7.36 -16.41 1.40
CA ARG A 64 -8.63 -15.91 0.89
C ARG A 64 -9.39 -17.02 0.17
N ILE A 65 -10.67 -17.13 0.49
CA ILE A 65 -11.62 -17.91 -0.30
C ILE A 65 -11.98 -17.07 -1.52
N LYS A 66 -11.66 -17.56 -2.72
CA LYS A 66 -11.90 -16.92 -4.01
C LYS A 66 -13.38 -16.58 -4.16
N ASN A 67 -13.67 -15.42 -4.73
CA ASN A 67 -15.06 -14.96 -4.86
C ASN A 67 -15.90 -15.93 -5.72
N ASP A 68 -15.31 -16.51 -6.76
CA ASP A 68 -16.02 -17.44 -7.64
C ASP A 68 -16.41 -18.72 -6.88
N TYR A 69 -15.50 -19.26 -6.06
CA TYR A 69 -15.81 -20.36 -5.14
C TYR A 69 -16.97 -20.01 -4.20
N ILE A 70 -17.00 -18.79 -3.65
CA ILE A 70 -18.10 -18.33 -2.80
C ILE A 70 -19.40 -18.23 -3.59
N GLN A 71 -19.40 -17.75 -4.84
CA GLN A 71 -20.62 -17.60 -5.62
C GLN A 71 -21.17 -18.94 -6.11
N GLU A 72 -20.30 -19.89 -6.42
CA GLU A 72 -20.67 -21.21 -6.94
C GLU A 72 -20.90 -22.24 -5.83
N PHE A 73 -20.60 -21.90 -4.57
CA PHE A 73 -20.73 -22.84 -3.46
C PHE A 73 -22.15 -23.42 -3.32
N VAL A 74 -22.19 -24.75 -3.26
CA VAL A 74 -23.36 -25.57 -2.93
C VAL A 74 -22.95 -26.65 -1.94
N LEU A 75 -23.67 -26.81 -0.82
CA LEU A 75 -23.26 -27.75 0.22
C LEU A 75 -23.38 -29.22 -0.24
N ASN A 76 -24.48 -29.56 -0.93
CA ASN A 76 -24.88 -30.94 -1.26
C ASN A 76 -24.90 -31.81 0.02
N ASP A 77 -24.44 -33.07 -0.05
CA ASP A 77 -24.34 -33.99 1.09
C ASP A 77 -22.97 -33.98 1.79
N ARG A 78 -22.15 -32.95 1.53
CA ARG A 78 -20.76 -32.91 2.00
C ARG A 78 -20.67 -32.61 3.49
N GLY A 79 -19.83 -33.38 4.19
CA GLY A 79 -19.52 -33.18 5.60
C GLY A 79 -18.47 -32.08 5.82
N LYS A 80 -18.27 -31.70 7.09
CA LYS A 80 -17.36 -30.62 7.50
C LYS A 80 -15.93 -30.76 6.99
N GLU A 81 -15.36 -31.97 7.09
CA GLU A 81 -14.00 -32.24 6.63
C GLU A 81 -13.93 -32.11 5.10
N THR A 82 -14.85 -32.73 4.36
CA THR A 82 -14.91 -32.62 2.89
C THR A 82 -15.04 -31.18 2.42
N VAL A 83 -15.89 -30.38 3.06
CA VAL A 83 -16.03 -28.95 2.74
C VAL A 83 -14.76 -28.18 3.06
N PHE A 84 -14.11 -28.45 4.19
CA PHE A 84 -12.82 -27.82 4.52
C PHE A 84 -11.73 -28.17 3.51
N MET A 85 -11.63 -29.44 3.12
CA MET A 85 -10.66 -29.89 2.13
C MET A 85 -10.89 -29.22 0.78
N ASP A 86 -12.15 -29.16 0.33
CA ASP A 86 -12.55 -28.50 -0.91
C ASP A 86 -12.26 -27.00 -0.89
N ILE A 87 -12.47 -26.34 0.26
CA ILE A 87 -12.03 -24.95 0.47
C ILE A 87 -10.52 -24.84 0.31
N CYS A 88 -9.74 -25.72 0.95
CA CYS A 88 -8.29 -25.70 0.85
C CYS A 88 -7.78 -25.91 -0.58
N GLU A 89 -8.31 -26.90 -1.28
CA GLU A 89 -7.89 -27.22 -2.66
C GLU A 89 -8.30 -26.14 -3.66
N SER A 90 -9.57 -25.70 -3.63
CA SER A 90 -10.10 -24.76 -4.63
C SER A 90 -9.56 -23.34 -4.47
N ASN A 91 -9.11 -23.00 -3.26
CA ASN A 91 -8.70 -21.64 -2.89
C ASN A 91 -7.20 -21.51 -2.58
N ASP A 92 -6.41 -22.54 -2.89
CA ASP A 92 -4.96 -22.56 -2.64
C ASP A 92 -4.58 -22.28 -1.17
N ILE A 93 -5.44 -22.67 -0.23
CA ILE A 93 -5.23 -22.45 1.20
C ILE A 93 -4.48 -23.64 1.77
N GLU A 94 -3.23 -23.42 2.17
CA GLU A 94 -2.41 -24.44 2.80
C GLU A 94 -3.03 -24.91 4.14
N PRO A 95 -3.34 -26.22 4.28
CA PRO A 95 -3.97 -26.74 5.49
C PRO A 95 -2.93 -26.94 6.61
N THR A 96 -2.27 -25.88 7.08
CA THR A 96 -1.32 -26.00 8.19
C THR A 96 -1.98 -26.56 9.45
N GLU A 97 -1.18 -27.01 10.43
CA GLU A 97 -1.71 -27.48 11.72
C GLU A 97 -2.63 -26.46 12.38
N GLU A 98 -2.20 -25.19 12.34
CA GLU A 98 -2.93 -24.06 12.88
C GLU A 98 -4.26 -23.85 12.14
N ILE A 99 -4.26 -23.93 10.81
CA ILE A 99 -5.47 -23.77 10.01
C ILE A 99 -6.45 -24.93 10.22
N CYS A 100 -5.95 -26.17 10.27
CA CYS A 100 -6.77 -27.34 10.61
C CYS A 100 -7.41 -27.18 12.00
N LYS A 101 -6.62 -26.81 13.02
CA LYS A 101 -7.13 -26.56 14.38
C LYS A 101 -8.12 -25.40 14.43
N LYS A 102 -7.87 -24.32 13.68
CA LYS A 102 -8.74 -23.14 13.62
C LYS A 102 -10.10 -23.45 13.01
N PHE A 103 -10.17 -24.31 11.99
CA PHE A 103 -11.40 -24.63 11.28
C PHE A 103 -12.15 -25.84 11.86
N LEU A 104 -11.42 -26.86 12.32
CA LEU A 104 -11.98 -28.17 12.68
C LEU A 104 -11.75 -28.57 14.13
N ASN A 105 -10.94 -27.82 14.90
CA ASN A 105 -10.48 -28.19 16.24
C ASN A 105 -9.71 -29.53 16.28
N ALA A 106 -9.15 -29.94 15.15
CA ALA A 106 -8.37 -31.16 14.98
C ALA A 106 -7.27 -30.94 13.93
N ASP A 107 -6.15 -31.64 14.04
CA ASP A 107 -5.08 -31.65 13.03
C ASP A 107 -5.31 -32.84 12.09
N LEU A 108 -5.74 -32.57 10.85
CA LEU A 108 -5.98 -33.59 9.82
C LEU A 108 -4.66 -34.03 9.16
N LYS A 109 -3.78 -34.69 9.90
CA LYS A 109 -2.42 -35.06 9.46
C LYS A 109 -2.37 -35.79 8.11
N LYS A 110 -3.29 -36.73 7.88
CA LYS A 110 -3.38 -37.48 6.63
C LYS A 110 -3.71 -36.55 5.44
N PHE A 111 -4.72 -35.69 5.59
CA PHE A 111 -5.08 -34.72 4.56
C PHE A 111 -3.93 -33.79 4.20
N ARG A 112 -3.19 -33.31 5.21
CA ARG A 112 -2.01 -32.48 4.99
C ARG A 112 -0.95 -33.20 4.16
N ALA A 113 -0.64 -34.44 4.52
CA ALA A 113 0.29 -35.26 3.77
C ALA A 113 -0.17 -35.46 2.31
N ASP A 114 -1.47 -35.74 2.10
CA ASP A 114 -2.05 -35.91 0.77
C ASP A 114 -2.02 -34.60 -0.06
N TYR A 115 -2.35 -33.46 0.56
CA TYR A 115 -2.30 -32.12 -0.04
C TYR A 115 -0.89 -31.76 -0.51
N TYR A 116 0.13 -31.97 0.33
CA TYR A 116 1.53 -31.72 -0.04
C TYR A 116 2.05 -32.70 -1.08
N ALA A 117 1.64 -33.98 -1.02
CA ALA A 117 2.03 -34.98 -2.02
C ALA A 117 1.48 -34.63 -3.41
N LYS A 118 0.21 -34.22 -3.50
CA LYS A 118 -0.44 -33.76 -4.74
C LYS A 118 0.23 -32.50 -5.30
N ARG A 119 0.57 -31.53 -4.45
CA ARG A 119 1.33 -30.32 -4.84
C ARG A 119 2.74 -30.64 -5.34
N LYS A 120 3.43 -31.60 -4.71
CA LYS A 120 4.76 -32.04 -5.14
C LYS A 120 4.73 -32.77 -6.50
N GLN A 121 3.67 -33.53 -6.78
CA GLN A 121 3.44 -34.14 -8.09
C GLN A 121 3.06 -33.11 -9.17
N ASN A 122 2.25 -32.10 -8.82
CA ASN A 122 1.93 -31.00 -9.72
C ASN A 122 3.16 -30.12 -10.02
N ALA A 123 4.01 -29.85 -9.02
CA ALA A 123 5.29 -29.16 -9.20
C ALA A 123 6.31 -29.96 -10.06
N SER A 124 6.14 -31.28 -10.17
CA SER A 124 6.94 -32.16 -11.04
C SER A 124 6.39 -32.26 -12.48
N SER A 125 5.16 -31.77 -12.74
CA SER A 125 4.48 -31.82 -14.04
C SER A 125 4.19 -30.43 -14.62
N THR A 126 4.51 -29.37 -13.87
CA THR A 126 4.57 -28.01 -14.40
C THR A 126 6.02 -27.77 -14.81
N GLU A 127 6.27 -27.55 -16.09
CA GLU A 127 7.57 -27.03 -16.55
C GLU A 127 8.00 -25.88 -15.64
N SER A 128 9.25 -25.96 -15.19
CA SER A 128 9.94 -24.90 -14.49
C SER A 128 9.64 -23.56 -15.17
N ILE A 129 8.83 -22.72 -14.54
CA ILE A 129 8.82 -21.29 -14.81
C ILE A 129 10.18 -20.82 -14.28
N SER A 130 11.19 -20.89 -15.16
CA SER A 130 12.42 -20.15 -14.94
C SER A 130 12.00 -18.69 -14.86
N PHE A 131 12.27 -18.05 -13.73
CA PHE A 131 12.23 -16.59 -13.64
C PHE A 131 13.20 -16.06 -14.70
N TYR A 132 12.65 -15.68 -15.86
CA TYR A 132 13.40 -15.02 -16.91
C TYR A 132 13.75 -13.62 -16.39
N VAL A 133 14.95 -13.50 -15.81
CA VAL A 133 15.70 -12.24 -15.91
C VAL A 133 16.06 -12.13 -17.39
N LYS A 134 15.31 -11.32 -18.14
CA LYS A 134 15.62 -11.07 -19.54
C LYS A 134 16.80 -10.09 -19.57
N SER A 135 18.01 -10.63 -19.58
CA SER A 135 19.17 -9.93 -20.13
C SER A 135 18.87 -9.74 -21.62
N SER A 136 18.39 -8.56 -22.02
CA SER A 136 18.14 -8.27 -23.43
C SER A 136 19.36 -7.60 -24.04
N SER A 137 19.89 -8.25 -25.07
CA SER A 137 20.94 -7.78 -25.95
C SER A 137 20.45 -6.66 -26.87
N SER A 138 21.22 -5.56 -26.89
CA SER A 138 21.37 -4.58 -27.98
C SER A 138 20.11 -4.07 -28.68
N LEU A 139 19.64 -2.88 -28.27
CA LEU A 139 19.17 -1.83 -29.17
C LEU A 139 19.16 -0.48 -28.43
N SER A 140 19.56 0.57 -29.14
CA SER A 140 19.87 1.90 -28.63
C SER A 140 18.74 2.55 -27.82
N LEU A 141 19.01 2.90 -26.56
CA LEU A 141 18.16 3.76 -25.75
C LEU A 141 18.98 4.95 -25.23
N VAL A 142 18.42 6.14 -25.42
CA VAL A 142 18.92 7.40 -24.87
C VAL A 142 18.47 7.47 -23.41
N GLY A 143 19.42 7.52 -22.48
CA GLY A 143 19.18 7.60 -21.03
C GLY A 143 19.36 6.24 -20.32
N GLY A 144 20.15 6.22 -19.23
CA GLY A 144 20.60 5.01 -18.54
C GLY A 144 19.46 4.05 -18.16
N GLU A 145 19.69 2.75 -18.37
CA GLU A 145 18.68 1.70 -18.21
C GLU A 145 18.19 1.64 -16.75
N GLN A 146 16.98 2.13 -16.46
CA GLN A 146 16.36 1.96 -15.14
C GLN A 146 15.65 0.62 -15.02
N THR A 147 15.59 0.09 -13.81
CA THR A 147 14.88 -1.14 -13.45
C THR A 147 13.77 -0.85 -12.44
N VAL A 148 12.57 -1.39 -12.67
CA VAL A 148 11.44 -1.33 -11.74
C VAL A 148 11.44 -2.55 -10.83
N TYR A 149 11.52 -2.35 -9.53
CA TYR A 149 11.38 -3.42 -8.55
C TYR A 149 10.01 -3.36 -7.88
N MET A 150 9.38 -4.53 -7.73
CA MET A 150 8.11 -4.70 -7.03
C MET A 150 8.26 -5.74 -5.93
N SER A 151 7.46 -5.68 -4.87
CA SER A 151 7.40 -6.77 -3.90
C SER A 151 6.86 -8.06 -4.55
N GLU A 152 7.40 -9.24 -4.21
CA GLU A 152 6.80 -10.53 -4.59
C GLU A 152 5.35 -10.67 -4.10
N LEU A 153 4.99 -9.96 -3.03
CA LEU A 153 3.62 -9.94 -2.51
C LEU A 153 2.65 -9.29 -3.48
N LEU A 154 3.08 -8.33 -4.30
CA LEU A 154 2.20 -7.68 -5.28
C LEU A 154 1.63 -8.70 -6.29
N MET A 155 2.48 -9.62 -6.78
CA MET A 155 2.06 -10.68 -7.69
C MET A 155 1.13 -11.70 -7.02
N SER A 156 1.31 -12.00 -5.74
CA SER A 156 0.48 -12.97 -5.03
C SER A 156 -0.85 -12.39 -4.53
N MET A 157 -0.87 -11.12 -4.13
CA MET A 157 -2.04 -10.44 -3.58
C MET A 157 -2.91 -9.81 -4.68
N TYR A 158 -2.28 -9.27 -5.73
CA TYR A 158 -2.92 -8.56 -6.83
C TYR A 158 -2.41 -9.06 -8.20
N PRO A 159 -2.60 -10.36 -8.52
CA PRO A 159 -1.99 -10.98 -9.70
C PRO A 159 -2.36 -10.32 -11.01
N GLU A 160 -3.62 -9.93 -11.19
CA GLU A 160 -4.07 -9.31 -12.45
C GLU A 160 -3.51 -7.89 -12.62
N THR A 161 -3.52 -7.09 -11.56
CA THR A 161 -2.92 -5.75 -11.57
C THR A 161 -1.41 -5.81 -11.78
N CYS A 162 -0.72 -6.76 -11.14
CA CYS A 162 0.71 -6.97 -11.35
C CYS A 162 1.04 -7.42 -12.77
N LYS A 163 0.26 -8.34 -13.35
CA LYS A 163 0.41 -8.75 -14.77
C LYS A 163 0.18 -7.61 -15.74
N ASN A 164 -0.83 -6.77 -15.50
CA ASN A 164 -1.11 -5.61 -16.34
C ASN A 164 0.04 -4.60 -16.30
N LEU A 165 0.61 -4.35 -15.12
CA LEU A 165 1.78 -3.50 -14.98
C LEU A 165 2.99 -4.10 -15.71
N ILE A 166 3.27 -5.40 -15.53
CA ILE A 166 4.33 -6.11 -16.25
C ILE A 166 4.14 -5.98 -17.77
N ALA A 167 2.93 -6.19 -18.29
CA ALA A 167 2.66 -6.09 -19.72
C ALA A 167 2.98 -4.69 -20.27
N ILE A 168 2.70 -3.63 -19.50
CA ILE A 168 3.08 -2.26 -19.86
C ILE A 168 4.61 -2.10 -19.86
N LEU A 169 5.31 -2.60 -18.84
CA LEU A 169 6.77 -2.54 -18.76
C LEU A 169 7.44 -3.30 -19.91
N GLU A 170 6.98 -4.51 -20.20
CA GLU A 170 7.46 -5.34 -21.32
C GLU A 170 7.20 -4.69 -22.68
N LYS A 171 6.02 -4.10 -22.88
CA LYS A 171 5.65 -3.36 -24.10
C LYS A 171 6.66 -2.25 -24.40
N HIS A 172 7.21 -1.61 -23.36
CA HIS A 172 8.15 -0.49 -23.48
C HIS A 172 9.61 -0.89 -23.20
N ASN A 173 9.91 -2.20 -23.15
CA ASN A 173 11.25 -2.73 -22.87
C ASN A 173 11.87 -2.18 -21.58
N VAL A 174 11.04 -1.95 -20.55
CA VAL A 174 11.51 -1.56 -19.22
C VAL A 174 11.84 -2.80 -18.41
N ASN A 175 13.05 -2.84 -17.86
CA ASN A 175 13.46 -3.93 -16.98
C ASN A 175 12.65 -3.92 -15.68
N TYR A 176 12.32 -5.10 -15.19
CA TYR A 176 11.68 -5.25 -13.89
C TYR A 176 12.16 -6.48 -13.14
N SER A 177 12.01 -6.45 -11.82
CA SER A 177 12.36 -7.57 -10.94
C SER A 177 11.50 -7.56 -9.67
N PHE A 178 11.61 -8.63 -8.88
CA PHE A 178 10.86 -8.79 -7.64
C PHE A 178 11.77 -8.83 -6.41
N ILE A 179 11.31 -8.17 -5.35
CA ILE A 179 11.99 -8.06 -4.06
C ILE A 179 11.49 -9.18 -3.15
N LYS A 180 12.43 -9.98 -2.65
CA LYS A 180 12.20 -11.09 -1.71
C LYS A 180 12.20 -10.62 -0.26
N GLY A 181 11.53 -11.38 0.60
CA GLY A 181 11.56 -11.20 2.06
C GLY A 181 10.75 -10.01 2.57
N THR A 182 9.93 -9.39 1.71
CA THR A 182 9.07 -8.27 2.07
C THR A 182 7.86 -8.75 2.89
N LYS A 183 7.35 -7.90 3.79
CA LYS A 183 6.10 -8.17 4.53
C LYS A 183 4.90 -7.37 4.03
N ASP A 184 5.14 -6.42 3.14
CA ASP A 184 4.13 -5.59 2.52
C ASP A 184 4.50 -5.21 1.07
N ILE A 185 3.51 -4.77 0.30
CA ILE A 185 3.63 -4.41 -1.12
C ILE A 185 4.26 -3.02 -1.35
N TRP A 186 4.28 -2.16 -0.32
CA TRP A 186 4.73 -0.76 -0.40
C TRP A 186 6.26 -0.61 -0.44
N CYS A 187 6.91 -1.19 -1.45
CA CYS A 187 8.37 -1.21 -1.51
C CYS A 187 9.02 0.16 -1.62
N ARG A 188 8.31 1.18 -2.10
CA ARG A 188 8.78 2.57 -2.06
C ARG A 188 9.13 3.03 -0.65
N ASP A 189 8.35 2.61 0.34
CA ASP A 189 8.45 3.14 1.69
C ASP A 189 9.68 2.63 2.42
N TYR A 190 9.97 1.35 2.27
CA TYR A 190 11.03 0.69 3.03
C TYR A 190 12.32 0.51 2.26
N MET A 191 12.32 0.56 0.93
CA MET A 191 13.56 0.33 0.15
C MET A 191 14.51 1.53 0.20
N PRO A 192 15.84 1.30 0.14
CA PRO A 192 16.82 2.37 0.18
C PRO A 192 16.62 3.43 -0.92
N VAL A 193 16.88 4.69 -0.58
CA VAL A 193 16.82 5.79 -1.55
C VAL A 193 18.13 5.85 -2.33
N GLN A 194 18.05 5.84 -3.67
CA GLN A 194 19.22 5.99 -4.53
C GLN A 194 19.55 7.47 -4.72
N THR A 195 20.78 7.89 -4.40
CA THR A 195 21.25 9.27 -4.61
C THR A 195 21.72 9.51 -6.04
N LYS A 196 21.99 10.76 -6.41
CA LYS A 196 22.57 11.12 -7.71
C LYS A 196 23.92 10.44 -7.96
N SER A 197 24.76 10.26 -6.94
CA SER A 197 26.01 9.51 -7.09
C SER A 197 25.80 8.00 -7.15
N GLY A 198 24.56 7.51 -7.06
CA GLY A 198 24.18 6.10 -7.12
C GLY A 198 24.45 5.33 -5.83
N LYS A 199 24.62 6.01 -4.70
CA LYS A 199 24.65 5.37 -3.38
C LYS A 199 23.23 5.01 -2.98
N PHE A 200 23.06 3.90 -2.28
CA PHE A 200 21.81 3.59 -1.61
C PHE A 200 21.88 4.03 -0.15
N ILE A 201 20.96 4.88 0.28
CA ILE A 201 20.80 5.27 1.67
C ILE A 201 19.60 4.53 2.25
N GLN A 202 19.87 3.68 3.22
CA GLN A 202 18.83 2.97 3.97
C GLN A 202 18.49 3.78 5.22
N PHE A 203 17.33 4.42 5.23
CA PHE A 203 16.81 5.07 6.43
C PHE A 203 16.22 4.04 7.40
N LYS A 204 16.09 4.44 8.67
CA LYS A 204 15.31 3.68 9.64
C LYS A 204 13.84 3.72 9.19
N TYR A 205 13.23 2.55 9.01
CA TYR A 205 11.81 2.41 8.71
C TYR A 205 11.03 2.07 9.98
N ASP A 206 10.57 3.09 10.71
CA ASP A 206 9.73 2.98 11.91
C ASP A 206 8.64 4.06 11.91
N PRO A 207 7.81 4.14 10.86
CA PRO A 207 6.82 5.21 10.72
C PRO A 207 5.76 5.15 11.83
N SER A 208 5.32 6.32 12.26
CA SER A 208 4.29 6.47 13.31
C SER A 208 2.95 5.82 12.92
N TYR A 209 2.57 5.83 11.63
CA TYR A 209 1.30 5.28 11.18
C TYR A 209 1.21 3.75 11.25
N LEU A 210 2.33 3.04 11.40
CA LEU A 210 2.31 1.58 11.63
C LEU A 210 2.20 1.20 13.11
N LYS A 211 2.09 2.17 14.03
CA LYS A 211 2.08 1.92 15.49
C LYS A 211 0.66 1.81 16.04
N GLY A 212 0.50 1.07 17.15
CA GLY A 212 -0.74 1.03 17.93
C GLY A 212 -1.77 0.00 17.47
N LYS A 213 -1.56 -0.65 16.32
CA LYS A 213 -2.30 -1.82 15.88
C LYS A 213 -1.32 -2.95 15.56
N LYS A 214 -1.47 -4.07 16.25
CA LYS A 214 -0.60 -5.24 16.09
C LYS A 214 -0.47 -5.70 14.62
N GLU A 215 -1.58 -5.67 13.87
CA GLU A 215 -1.60 -6.04 12.44
C GLU A 215 -0.71 -5.13 11.57
N TRP A 216 -0.66 -3.82 11.86
CA TRP A 216 0.18 -2.87 11.14
C TRP A 216 1.66 -2.98 11.57
N GLU A 217 1.91 -3.18 12.86
CA GLU A 217 3.26 -3.43 13.36
C GLU A 217 3.87 -4.71 12.78
N GLU A 218 3.06 -5.76 12.60
CA GLU A 218 3.48 -7.03 11.98
C GLU A 218 3.73 -6.91 10.48
N SER A 219 3.04 -5.98 9.79
CA SER A 219 3.26 -5.70 8.35
C SER A 219 4.58 -4.99 8.07
N ARG A 220 5.22 -4.39 9.08
CA ARG A 220 6.46 -3.64 8.91
C ARG A 220 7.61 -4.53 8.46
N THR A 221 8.05 -4.29 7.23
CA THR A 221 9.18 -4.98 6.59
C THR A 221 10.49 -4.70 7.32
N ASP A 222 11.31 -5.73 7.50
CA ASP A 222 12.69 -5.59 7.99
C ASP A 222 13.61 -5.27 6.80
N VAL A 223 13.99 -4.00 6.70
CA VAL A 223 14.76 -3.50 5.56
C VAL A 223 16.15 -4.13 5.49
N GLN A 224 16.80 -4.40 6.63
CA GLN A 224 18.14 -4.98 6.63
C GLN A 224 18.12 -6.41 6.07
N GLU A 225 17.14 -7.22 6.49
CA GLU A 225 16.97 -8.57 5.98
C GLU A 225 16.57 -8.56 4.49
N VAL A 226 15.68 -7.65 4.08
CA VAL A 226 15.33 -7.49 2.65
C VAL A 226 16.54 -7.10 1.82
N CYS A 227 17.33 -6.10 2.23
CA CYS A 227 18.54 -5.70 1.51
C CYS A 227 19.51 -6.89 1.36
N LYS A 228 19.73 -7.65 2.45
CA LYS A 228 20.60 -8.83 2.45
C LYS A 228 20.11 -9.93 1.50
N LEU A 229 18.82 -10.28 1.53
CA LEU A 229 18.24 -11.32 0.68
C LEU A 229 18.27 -10.97 -0.81
N ASN A 230 18.28 -9.68 -1.13
CA ASN A 230 18.27 -9.17 -2.50
C ASN A 230 19.65 -8.66 -2.97
N ASN A 231 20.72 -8.89 -2.18
CA ASN A 231 22.10 -8.44 -2.46
C ASN A 231 22.22 -6.93 -2.68
N ILE A 232 21.49 -6.13 -1.90
CA ILE A 232 21.53 -4.67 -1.95
C ILE A 232 22.45 -4.18 -0.83
N GLU A 233 23.52 -3.51 -1.20
CA GLU A 233 24.40 -2.82 -0.27
C GLU A 233 23.93 -1.37 -0.11
N ALA A 234 23.61 -0.97 1.11
CA ALA A 234 23.11 0.36 1.43
C ALA A 234 23.79 0.93 2.68
N HIS A 235 24.04 2.24 2.67
CA HIS A 235 24.53 2.98 3.82
C HIS A 235 23.36 3.26 4.77
N PHE A 236 23.40 2.66 5.96
CA PHE A 236 22.36 2.85 6.97
C PHE A 236 22.43 4.23 7.63
N SER A 237 21.27 4.84 7.87
CA SER A 237 21.08 6.06 8.66
C SER A 237 20.03 5.83 9.73
N ASN A 238 20.27 6.36 10.94
CA ASN A 238 19.31 6.30 12.05
C ASN A 238 18.13 7.26 11.91
N ILE A 239 18.17 8.20 10.94
CA ILE A 239 17.04 9.08 10.67
C ILE A 239 15.84 8.23 10.21
N ASN A 240 14.70 8.46 10.84
CA ASN A 240 13.43 7.79 10.56
C ASN A 240 12.74 8.43 9.36
N ILE A 241 12.73 7.74 8.21
CA ILE A 241 12.12 8.19 6.97
C ILE A 241 11.59 6.98 6.22
N ASP A 242 10.47 7.15 5.55
CA ASP A 242 10.00 6.24 4.52
C ASP A 242 10.14 6.88 3.13
N GLY A 243 10.46 6.07 2.13
CA GLY A 243 10.78 6.56 0.79
C GLY A 243 9.60 7.19 0.06
N GLY A 244 8.34 6.93 0.44
CA GLY A 244 7.17 7.66 -0.05
C GLY A 244 7.21 9.16 0.25
N ASN A 245 7.90 9.55 1.33
CA ASN A 245 8.13 10.95 1.68
C ASN A 245 9.39 11.57 1.06
N VAL A 246 10.05 10.91 0.10
CA VAL A 246 11.28 11.41 -0.52
C VAL A 246 11.15 11.45 -2.03
N LEU A 247 10.99 12.66 -2.57
CA LEU A 247 10.94 12.90 -4.01
C LEU A 247 12.23 13.59 -4.46
N ILE A 248 13.03 12.95 -5.32
CA ILE A 248 14.31 13.50 -5.79
C ILE A 248 14.21 13.88 -7.26
N CYS A 249 14.70 15.08 -7.60
CA CYS A 249 14.89 15.52 -8.98
C CYS A 249 16.07 16.49 -9.07
N ASP A 250 17.04 16.20 -9.94
CA ASP A 250 18.13 17.10 -10.30
C ASP A 250 18.90 17.73 -9.14
N GLY A 251 19.09 17.02 -8.01
CA GLY A 251 19.79 17.55 -6.83
C GLY A 251 18.92 18.40 -5.91
N ARG A 252 17.59 18.29 -6.03
CA ARG A 252 16.61 18.74 -5.05
C ARG A 252 15.86 17.53 -4.51
N ALA A 253 15.45 17.60 -3.25
CA ALA A 253 14.58 16.62 -2.62
C ALA A 253 13.39 17.32 -1.93
N ILE A 254 12.17 16.91 -2.23
CA ILE A 254 10.97 17.33 -1.50
C ILE A 254 10.63 16.27 -0.45
N LEU A 255 10.39 16.73 0.77
CA LEU A 255 9.85 15.96 1.88
C LEU A 255 8.73 16.76 2.57
N SER A 256 7.79 16.08 3.23
CA SER A 256 6.83 16.76 4.12
C SER A 256 7.43 17.08 5.49
N ASP A 257 6.86 18.08 6.15
CA ASP A 257 7.23 18.50 7.51
C ASP A 257 6.98 17.41 8.59
N ARG A 258 6.31 16.31 8.25
CA ARG A 258 6.18 15.11 9.08
C ARG A 258 7.54 14.57 9.52
N ILE A 259 8.59 14.80 8.71
CA ILE A 259 9.95 14.40 9.02
C ILE A 259 10.42 14.89 10.40
N PHE A 260 9.94 16.06 10.86
CA PHE A 260 10.31 16.61 12.16
C PHE A 260 9.65 15.86 13.32
N SER A 261 8.37 15.49 13.19
CA SER A 261 7.67 14.71 14.22
C SER A 261 8.16 13.26 14.32
N GLU A 262 8.67 12.71 13.22
CA GLU A 262 9.24 11.36 13.17
C GLU A 262 10.67 11.30 13.74
N ASN A 263 11.32 12.45 13.91
CA ASN A 263 12.71 12.58 14.38
C ASN A 263 12.82 13.63 15.50
N PRO A 264 12.11 13.47 16.64
CA PRO A 264 12.04 14.49 17.69
C PRO A 264 13.38 14.75 18.40
N ASP A 265 14.33 13.81 18.30
CA ASP A 265 15.65 13.92 18.91
C ASP A 265 16.61 14.81 18.10
N TYR A 266 16.20 15.27 16.91
CA TYR A 266 17.00 16.13 16.05
C TYR A 266 16.48 17.57 16.07
N GLU A 267 17.41 18.53 16.20
CA GLU A 267 17.11 19.92 15.86
C GLU A 267 16.83 20.07 14.36
N LYS A 268 15.83 20.88 14.00
CA LYS A 268 15.29 20.95 12.62
C LYS A 268 16.36 21.26 11.58
N ASP A 269 17.18 22.29 11.82
CA ASP A 269 18.23 22.69 10.88
C ASP A 269 19.34 21.63 10.79
N SER A 270 19.65 20.95 11.89
CA SER A 270 20.62 19.85 11.89
C SER A 270 20.11 18.68 11.06
N LEU A 271 18.83 18.32 11.22
CA LEU A 271 18.19 17.27 10.44
C LEU A 271 18.21 17.59 8.94
N ILE A 272 17.80 18.80 8.56
CA ILE A 272 17.84 19.26 7.16
C ILE A 272 19.27 19.18 6.59
N ASN A 273 20.27 19.63 7.34
CA ASN A 273 21.67 19.58 6.92
C ASN A 273 22.19 18.15 6.76
N GLU A 274 21.78 17.22 7.63
CA GLU A 274 22.16 15.81 7.54
C GLU A 274 21.48 15.12 6.35
N LEU A 275 20.19 15.38 6.13
CA LEU A 275 19.44 14.92 4.97
C LEU A 275 20.06 15.41 3.67
N SER A 276 20.45 16.69 3.61
CA SER A 276 21.09 17.27 2.43
C SER A 276 22.38 16.53 2.06
N LYS A 277 23.20 16.17 3.07
CA LYS A 277 24.44 15.41 2.86
C LYS A 277 24.17 13.97 2.43
N LEU A 278 23.22 13.29 3.08
CA LEU A 278 22.89 11.89 2.79
C LEU A 278 22.27 11.74 1.40
N LEU A 279 21.30 12.59 1.06
CA LEU A 279 20.58 12.56 -0.22
C LEU A 279 21.33 13.24 -1.37
N GLU A 280 22.39 13.99 -1.05
CA GLU A 280 23.17 14.78 -2.02
C GLU A 280 22.28 15.82 -2.74
N CYS A 281 21.36 16.44 -1.98
CA CYS A 281 20.30 17.31 -2.48
C CYS A 281 20.09 18.57 -1.64
N GLU A 282 19.60 19.63 -2.28
CA GLU A 282 18.91 20.74 -1.60
C GLU A 282 17.56 20.24 -1.07
N ILE A 283 17.29 20.40 0.22
CA ILE A 283 16.06 19.92 0.85
C ILE A 283 14.98 21.00 0.80
N ILE A 284 13.80 20.62 0.33
CA ILE A 284 12.59 21.42 0.24
C ILE A 284 11.55 20.78 1.15
N ILE A 285 11.08 21.51 2.15
CA ILE A 285 10.04 21.02 3.06
C ILE A 285 8.69 21.60 2.67
N ILE A 286 7.78 20.72 2.24
CA ILE A 286 6.35 21.05 2.08
C ILE A 286 5.63 20.75 3.40
N PRO A 287 4.44 21.30 3.67
CA PRO A 287 3.70 20.89 4.87
C PRO A 287 3.35 19.38 4.80
N ALA A 288 2.69 18.79 5.81
CA ALA A 288 1.91 17.53 5.63
C ALA A 288 0.39 17.80 5.49
N GLN A 289 -0.32 16.96 4.72
CA GLN A 289 -1.77 17.10 4.53
C GLN A 289 -2.55 16.48 5.69
N ASN A 290 -3.53 17.22 6.22
CA ASN A 290 -4.35 16.79 7.33
C ASN A 290 -5.35 15.74 6.84
N GLY A 291 -5.31 14.57 7.47
CA GLY A 291 -6.16 13.44 7.09
C GLY A 291 -5.50 12.48 6.09
N ASP A 292 -4.32 12.81 5.56
CA ASP A 292 -3.39 11.80 5.07
C ASP A 292 -2.69 11.18 6.27
N TYR A 293 -2.97 9.90 6.52
CA TYR A 293 -2.41 9.18 7.65
C TYR A 293 -0.93 8.84 7.44
N THR A 294 -0.47 8.81 6.19
CA THR A 294 0.95 8.70 5.88
C THR A 294 1.57 10.06 6.08
N GLY A 295 1.14 11.10 5.37
CA GLY A 295 1.83 12.39 5.25
C GLY A 295 2.95 12.33 4.22
N HIS A 296 2.83 11.47 3.20
CA HIS A 296 3.83 11.29 2.15
C HIS A 296 3.74 12.35 1.07
N ALA A 297 4.89 12.94 0.71
CA ALA A 297 4.96 13.88 -0.39
C ALA A 297 4.51 13.31 -1.75
N ASP A 298 4.70 12.00 -1.99
CA ASP A 298 4.35 11.35 -3.27
C ASP A 298 2.83 11.20 -3.51
N GLY A 299 2.01 11.38 -2.48
CA GLY A 299 0.55 11.51 -2.60
C GLY A 299 0.10 12.95 -2.89
N MET A 300 1.02 13.92 -2.81
CA MET A 300 0.70 15.36 -2.85
C MET A 300 1.24 16.02 -4.13
N VAL A 301 2.51 15.75 -4.46
CA VAL A 301 3.23 16.41 -5.56
C VAL A 301 4.21 15.47 -6.27
N ARG A 302 4.66 15.87 -7.46
CA ARG A 302 5.75 15.25 -8.22
C ARG A 302 6.58 16.31 -8.90
N PHE A 303 7.88 16.06 -9.02
CA PHE A 303 8.71 16.87 -9.90
C PHE A 303 8.37 16.57 -11.37
N VAL A 304 8.27 17.64 -12.15
CA VAL A 304 8.31 17.61 -13.62
C VAL A 304 9.74 17.82 -14.10
N ASN A 305 10.44 18.77 -13.47
CA ASN A 305 11.86 19.06 -13.64
C ASN A 305 12.35 19.81 -12.38
N ARG A 306 13.61 20.23 -12.34
CA ARG A 306 14.23 20.93 -11.21
C ARG A 306 13.43 22.13 -10.64
N ASN A 307 12.67 22.83 -11.48
CA ASN A 307 11.97 24.08 -11.14
C ASN A 307 10.44 24.02 -11.34
N THR A 308 9.90 22.86 -11.68
CA THR A 308 8.47 22.67 -11.91
C THR A 308 8.01 21.42 -11.18
N ILE A 309 6.95 21.58 -10.39
CA ILE A 309 6.23 20.48 -9.78
C ILE A 309 4.79 20.45 -10.30
N LEU A 310 4.20 19.27 -10.32
CA LEU A 310 2.76 19.10 -10.44
C LEU A 310 2.23 18.53 -9.13
N GLY A 311 0.94 18.70 -8.85
CA GLY A 311 0.34 18.15 -7.64
C GLY A 311 -1.17 18.26 -7.64
N ASN A 312 -1.78 17.76 -6.56
CA ASN A 312 -3.23 17.86 -6.34
C ASN A 312 -3.69 19.32 -6.40
N ARG A 313 -4.77 19.59 -7.13
CA ARG A 313 -5.23 20.96 -7.42
C ARG A 313 -5.32 21.80 -6.14
N LEU A 314 -4.53 22.88 -6.06
CA LEU A 314 -4.43 23.70 -4.85
C LEU A 314 -5.77 24.30 -4.43
N ALA A 315 -6.60 24.72 -5.38
CA ALA A 315 -7.90 25.30 -5.09
C ALA A 315 -8.86 24.36 -4.34
N ASP A 316 -8.66 23.04 -4.48
CA ASP A 316 -9.49 22.00 -3.88
C ASP A 316 -8.89 21.51 -2.53
N GLU A 317 -7.76 22.05 -2.11
CA GLU A 317 -7.03 21.70 -0.88
C GLU A 317 -7.39 22.58 0.32
N TYR A 318 -6.94 22.18 1.52
CA TYR A 318 -7.14 22.98 2.73
C TYR A 318 -6.43 24.35 2.66
N ASN A 319 -7.06 25.40 3.20
CA ASN A 319 -6.50 26.76 3.22
C ASN A 319 -5.10 26.87 3.82
N TYR A 320 -4.78 26.06 4.84
CA TYR A 320 -3.44 26.08 5.44
C TYR A 320 -2.41 25.47 4.49
N TRP A 321 -2.80 24.42 3.76
CA TRP A 321 -1.98 23.74 2.76
C TRP A 321 -1.67 24.69 1.61
N GLN A 322 -2.69 25.33 1.05
CA GLN A 322 -2.54 26.32 -0.03
C GLN A 322 -1.54 27.41 0.33
N LYS A 323 -1.68 28.02 1.53
CA LYS A 323 -0.77 29.07 2.01
C LYS A 323 0.63 28.56 2.28
N GLY A 324 0.76 27.35 2.84
CA GLY A 324 2.06 26.72 3.09
C GLY A 324 2.78 26.43 1.78
N MET A 325 2.10 25.78 0.84
CA MET A 325 2.61 25.51 -0.51
C MET A 325 3.01 26.79 -1.23
N GLN A 326 2.18 27.84 -1.21
CA GLN A 326 2.54 29.11 -1.88
C GLN A 326 3.87 29.68 -1.37
N LYS A 327 4.12 29.63 -0.06
CA LYS A 327 5.41 30.05 0.50
C LYS A 327 6.57 29.21 -0.03
N VAL A 328 6.40 27.89 -0.11
CA VAL A 328 7.43 26.99 -0.66
C VAL A 328 7.68 27.30 -2.14
N LEU A 329 6.63 27.55 -2.92
CA LEU A 329 6.75 27.90 -4.33
C LEU A 329 7.54 29.19 -4.52
N ASP A 330 7.24 30.21 -3.72
CA ASP A 330 7.92 31.51 -3.77
C ASP A 330 9.38 31.40 -3.30
N GLU A 331 9.64 30.69 -2.21
CA GLU A 331 10.97 30.54 -1.61
C GLU A 331 11.95 29.78 -2.51
N TYR A 332 11.48 28.71 -3.17
CA TYR A 332 12.32 27.84 -3.99
C TYR A 332 12.19 28.10 -5.50
N ASN A 333 11.43 29.13 -5.87
CA ASN A 333 11.13 29.52 -7.26
C ASN A 333 10.63 28.32 -8.08
N LEU A 334 9.56 27.69 -7.60
CA LEU A 334 8.92 26.53 -8.23
C LEU A 334 7.64 26.95 -8.96
N THR A 335 7.47 26.45 -10.18
CA THR A 335 6.20 26.50 -10.90
C THR A 335 5.32 25.32 -10.45
N TYR A 336 4.03 25.55 -10.26
CA TYR A 336 3.05 24.52 -9.87
C TYR A 336 2.05 24.25 -11.00
N ILE A 337 1.82 22.98 -11.29
CA ILE A 337 0.79 22.52 -12.24
C ILE A 337 -0.29 21.77 -11.47
N ASP A 338 -1.52 22.28 -11.52
CA ASP A 338 -2.67 21.66 -10.90
C ASP A 338 -3.13 20.40 -11.64
N VAL A 339 -3.24 19.29 -10.92
CA VAL A 339 -3.86 18.04 -11.38
C VAL A 339 -5.16 17.81 -10.59
N PRO A 340 -6.30 17.54 -11.26
CA PRO A 340 -7.52 17.17 -10.56
C PRO A 340 -7.29 15.97 -9.63
N PHE A 341 -7.97 15.95 -8.50
CA PHE A 341 -8.00 14.81 -7.59
C PHE A 341 -9.37 14.69 -6.94
N LEU A 342 -9.69 13.52 -6.39
CA LEU A 342 -10.99 13.27 -5.77
C LEU A 342 -10.93 13.52 -4.26
N THR A 343 -11.84 14.37 -3.76
CA THR A 343 -11.93 14.74 -2.33
C THR A 343 -13.15 14.13 -1.63
N ASP A 344 -14.11 13.61 -2.39
CA ASP A 344 -15.44 13.21 -1.93
C ASP A 344 -15.58 11.69 -1.66
N MET A 345 -14.57 10.90 -2.00
CA MET A 345 -14.65 9.43 -2.01
C MET A 345 -14.05 8.79 -0.75
N LYS A 346 -14.68 9.00 0.41
CA LYS A 346 -14.41 8.12 1.57
C LYS A 346 -15.34 6.91 1.52
N ASP A 347 -14.94 5.87 0.79
CA ASP A 347 -15.60 4.56 0.93
C ASP A 347 -15.46 4.14 2.39
N ARG A 348 -16.58 4.02 3.10
CA ARG A 348 -16.58 3.61 4.51
C ARG A 348 -15.94 2.24 4.74
N LYS A 349 -15.86 1.40 3.70
CA LYS A 349 -15.17 0.10 3.75
C LYS A 349 -13.66 0.23 3.53
N HIS A 350 -13.23 1.25 2.80
CA HIS A 350 -11.84 1.54 2.44
C HIS A 350 -11.53 3.01 2.79
N PRO A 351 -11.56 3.37 4.08
CA PRO A 351 -11.46 4.77 4.51
C PRO A 351 -10.12 5.42 4.15
N GLU A 352 -9.10 4.59 3.94
CA GLU A 352 -7.73 4.99 3.60
C GLU A 352 -7.46 4.95 2.09
N SER A 353 -8.48 4.77 1.25
CA SER A 353 -8.27 4.58 -0.19
C SER A 353 -7.57 5.77 -0.87
N ALA A 354 -6.64 5.46 -1.76
CA ALA A 354 -5.94 6.41 -2.61
C ALA A 354 -6.62 6.64 -3.99
N ILE A 355 -7.86 6.16 -4.18
CA ILE A 355 -8.60 6.39 -5.43
C ILE A 355 -8.74 7.90 -5.69
N GLY A 356 -8.31 8.33 -6.87
CA GLY A 356 -8.35 9.74 -7.28
C GLY A 356 -7.05 10.51 -7.06
N ILE A 357 -5.99 9.89 -6.53
CA ILE A 357 -4.67 10.51 -6.38
C ILE A 357 -3.81 10.23 -7.63
N TYR A 358 -4.06 10.96 -8.71
CA TYR A 358 -3.40 10.72 -10.01
C TYR A 358 -1.89 10.97 -10.02
N VAL A 359 -1.39 11.78 -9.09
CA VAL A 359 0.03 12.17 -9.01
C VAL A 359 0.92 11.05 -8.48
N ASN A 360 0.36 9.98 -7.91
CA ASN A 360 1.11 8.83 -7.44
C ASN A 360 1.36 7.80 -8.58
N TYR A 361 1.92 8.29 -9.69
CA TYR A 361 2.25 7.50 -10.88
C TYR A 361 3.65 6.89 -10.81
N LEU A 362 3.87 5.81 -11.58
CA LEU A 362 5.20 5.27 -11.82
C LEU A 362 5.88 6.07 -12.92
N GLU A 363 7.13 6.44 -12.70
CA GLU A 363 8.00 7.12 -13.66
C GLU A 363 9.28 6.31 -13.83
N VAL A 364 9.57 5.89 -15.06
CA VAL A 364 10.74 5.05 -15.38
C VAL A 364 11.18 5.25 -16.83
N ASN A 365 12.47 5.52 -17.06
CA ASN A 365 13.06 5.85 -18.35
C ASN A 365 12.26 6.99 -19.03
N ASN A 366 11.72 6.74 -20.22
CA ASN A 366 10.85 7.66 -20.95
C ASN A 366 9.35 7.33 -20.77
N LEU A 367 8.98 6.47 -19.82
CA LEU A 367 7.63 5.99 -19.58
C LEU A 367 7.08 6.57 -18.26
N ILE A 368 5.84 7.04 -18.29
CA ILE A 368 5.03 7.28 -17.10
C ILE A 368 3.79 6.40 -17.18
N VAL A 369 3.52 5.65 -16.12
CA VAL A 369 2.30 4.85 -15.99
C VAL A 369 1.39 5.53 -14.97
N VAL A 370 0.27 6.07 -15.43
CA VAL A 370 -0.70 6.83 -14.63
C VAL A 370 -1.82 5.90 -14.15
N PRO A 371 -2.17 5.90 -12.85
CA PRO A 371 -3.32 5.14 -12.37
C PRO A 371 -4.62 5.81 -12.85
N VAL A 372 -5.59 5.03 -13.31
CA VAL A 372 -6.93 5.48 -13.67
C VAL A 372 -7.99 4.71 -12.90
N PHE A 373 -9.14 5.33 -12.66
CA PHE A 373 -10.10 4.82 -11.68
C PHE A 373 -11.49 4.53 -12.26
N GLY A 374 -11.69 4.76 -13.56
CA GLY A 374 -13.00 4.65 -14.23
C GLY A 374 -13.86 5.88 -13.97
N ARG A 375 -13.23 7.06 -13.96
CA ARG A 375 -13.82 8.35 -13.56
C ARG A 375 -13.68 9.39 -14.66
N ASP A 376 -14.54 10.40 -14.64
CA ASP A 376 -14.54 11.48 -15.63
C ASP A 376 -13.23 12.30 -15.59
N GLU A 377 -12.62 12.39 -14.40
CA GLU A 377 -11.35 13.07 -14.15
C GLU A 377 -10.15 12.34 -14.76
N ASP A 378 -10.24 11.03 -15.04
CA ASP A 378 -9.12 10.22 -15.55
C ASP A 378 -8.50 10.86 -16.81
N LYS A 379 -9.35 11.21 -17.77
CA LYS A 379 -8.90 11.82 -19.03
C LYS A 379 -8.24 13.18 -18.80
N GLN A 380 -8.83 14.01 -17.94
CA GLN A 380 -8.31 15.34 -17.65
C GLN A 380 -6.92 15.26 -16.99
N SER A 381 -6.76 14.36 -16.02
CA SER A 381 -5.49 14.16 -15.32
C SER A 381 -4.41 13.64 -16.26
N VAL A 382 -4.73 12.66 -17.11
CA VAL A 382 -3.80 12.13 -18.13
C VAL A 382 -3.37 13.21 -19.13
N ASP A 383 -4.31 14.02 -19.63
CA ASP A 383 -4.01 15.11 -20.57
C ASP A 383 -3.08 16.18 -19.96
N ILE A 384 -3.25 16.49 -18.67
CA ILE A 384 -2.39 17.44 -17.95
C ILE A 384 -0.98 16.85 -17.76
N ILE A 385 -0.89 15.59 -17.32
CA ILE A 385 0.40 14.90 -17.15
C ILE A 385 1.14 14.81 -18.50
N GLN A 386 0.46 14.45 -19.58
CA GLN A 386 1.06 14.40 -20.92
C GLN A 386 1.61 15.77 -21.37
N LYS A 387 0.90 16.87 -21.06
CA LYS A 387 1.38 18.23 -21.37
C LYS A 387 2.57 18.63 -20.52
N ALA A 388 2.61 18.20 -19.25
CA ALA A 388 3.75 18.44 -18.36
C ALA A 388 5.00 17.67 -18.81
N PHE A 389 4.83 16.50 -19.44
CA PHE A 389 5.91 15.65 -19.94
C PHE A 389 5.77 15.39 -21.45
N PRO A 390 6.00 16.39 -22.32
CA PRO A 390 5.72 16.28 -23.75
C PRO A 390 6.53 15.21 -24.47
N ASP A 391 7.74 14.91 -23.98
CA ASP A 391 8.66 13.95 -24.61
C ASP A 391 8.49 12.51 -24.08
N ARG A 392 7.63 12.32 -23.08
CA ARG A 392 7.44 11.02 -22.42
C ARG A 392 6.21 10.29 -22.92
N ILE A 393 6.32 8.98 -22.92
CA ILE A 393 5.23 8.06 -23.22
C ILE A 393 4.35 7.94 -21.96
N ILE A 394 3.05 8.21 -22.12
CA ILE A 394 2.07 8.04 -21.05
C ILE A 394 1.25 6.77 -21.33
N GLU A 395 1.26 5.84 -20.37
CA GLU A 395 0.36 4.69 -20.32
C GLU A 395 -0.57 4.84 -19.12
N THR A 396 -1.72 4.17 -19.19
CA THR A 396 -2.70 4.17 -18.09
C THR A 396 -2.98 2.75 -17.62
N ILE A 397 -3.21 2.58 -16.32
CA ILE A 397 -3.57 1.29 -15.74
C ILE A 397 -4.71 1.47 -14.73
N ASN A 398 -5.72 0.61 -14.79
CA ASN A 398 -6.70 0.54 -13.71
C ASN A 398 -6.02 -0.05 -12.49
N TYR A 399 -5.93 0.72 -11.41
CA TYR A 399 -5.22 0.34 -10.18
C TYR A 399 -6.14 0.29 -8.95
N ASN A 400 -7.45 0.16 -9.17
CA ASN A 400 -8.47 0.31 -8.13
C ASN A 400 -8.33 -0.69 -6.96
N ASP A 401 -7.91 -1.92 -7.24
CA ASP A 401 -7.80 -2.97 -6.22
C ASP A 401 -6.67 -2.71 -5.23
N VAL A 402 -5.54 -2.18 -5.70
CA VAL A 402 -4.43 -1.73 -4.85
C VAL A 402 -4.76 -0.38 -4.20
N ALA A 403 -5.39 0.54 -4.95
CA ALA A 403 -5.79 1.86 -4.45
C ALA A 403 -6.72 1.79 -3.22
N GLN A 404 -7.50 0.71 -3.09
CA GLN A 404 -8.37 0.46 -1.94
C GLN A 404 -7.61 0.18 -0.65
N GLU A 405 -6.33 -0.18 -0.72
CA GLU A 405 -5.45 -0.40 0.44
C GLU A 405 -4.61 0.84 0.81
N GLY A 406 -4.77 1.94 0.07
CA GLY A 406 -4.24 3.26 0.44
C GLY A 406 -2.95 3.71 -0.22
N GLY A 407 -2.52 3.03 -1.28
CA GLY A 407 -1.39 3.48 -2.11
C GLY A 407 -1.57 3.13 -3.58
N LEU A 408 -0.66 3.62 -4.43
CA LEU A 408 -0.76 3.47 -5.88
C LEU A 408 0.59 3.00 -6.49
N LEU A 409 0.85 3.38 -7.75
CA LEU A 409 1.98 2.89 -8.52
C LEU A 409 3.31 3.32 -7.93
N ASN A 410 3.45 4.57 -7.48
CA ASN A 410 4.71 5.01 -6.89
C ASN A 410 4.99 4.27 -5.58
N CYS A 411 3.97 4.02 -4.75
CA CYS A 411 4.09 3.30 -3.49
C CYS A 411 4.51 1.82 -3.68
N THR A 412 3.98 1.18 -4.72
CA THR A 412 4.22 -0.26 -5.02
C THR A 412 5.45 -0.53 -5.87
N THR A 413 6.20 0.51 -6.24
CA THR A 413 7.37 0.38 -7.11
C THR A 413 8.60 1.11 -6.58
N TRP A 414 9.76 0.45 -6.72
CA TRP A 414 11.07 1.02 -6.42
C TRP A 414 11.90 1.05 -7.70
N VAL A 415 12.18 2.25 -8.21
CA VAL A 415 12.92 2.45 -9.47
C VAL A 415 14.38 2.71 -9.16
N VAL A 416 15.26 1.97 -9.81
CA VAL A 416 16.71 2.05 -9.63
C VAL A 416 17.38 2.36 -10.96
N ASN A 417 18.30 3.31 -10.97
CA ASN A 417 19.18 3.54 -12.11
C ASN A 417 20.28 2.47 -12.14
N ASN A 418 20.38 1.71 -13.23
CA ASN A 418 21.52 0.84 -13.46
C ASN A 418 22.71 1.71 -13.88
N LYS A 419 23.89 1.44 -13.32
CA LYS A 419 25.15 2.11 -13.67
C LYS A 419 25.95 1.31 -14.69
#